data_AF-E7GAH8-F1
#
_entry.id   AF-E7GAH8-F1
#
_cell.length_a   1.000
_cell.length_b   1.000
_cell.length_c   1.000
_cell.angle_alpha   90.00
_cell.angle_beta   90.00
_cell.angle_gamma   90.00
#
_symmetry.space_group_name_H-M   'P 1'
#
loop_
_entity.id
_entity.type
_entity.pdbx_description
1 polymer ?
#
loop_
_entity_poly.entity_id
_entity_poly.type
_entity_poly.pdbx_seq_one_letter_code
_entity_poly.pdbx_strand_id
1 'polypeptide(L)'
;MASDDEHMGVFLELKGAGSRNMEYVLQAQNRDWYSFLNRCLDCGGVIRRFDLAINDMCGLLDIPVLSEKYRNGGADCRCKNYENVQGGKLSGKNRNLAGTLYIGSKTGTKYFCLYEKQKEQATKKKHTDIINRFEIRLRDKKAVQAVEELLLTYNPHGLVFYLITDFVEFPDYPLWEIFISHDSLPFEMNPVPVNIERTLQWLERQVMPSIVMIEEIDRLTGSNYMKMIDECTHLSEKQEMLVEQMCTDIADVIESEGVFYE
;
A
#
# COMPACT_ATOMS: atom_id res chain seq x y z
N MET A 1 -11.51 -11.48 0.02
CA MET A 1 -11.56 -12.94 -0.26
C MET A 1 -12.48 -13.53 0.79
N ALA A 2 -13.57 -14.17 0.38
CA ALA A 2 -14.38 -14.99 1.27
C ALA A 2 -13.79 -16.40 1.28
N SER A 3 -13.76 -17.03 2.45
CA SER A 3 -13.36 -18.43 2.54
C SER A 3 -14.58 -19.31 2.30
N ASP A 4 -14.37 -20.49 1.69
CA ASP A 4 -15.41 -21.52 1.60
C ASP A 4 -15.75 -22.16 2.96
N ASP A 5 -14.92 -21.89 3.99
CA ASP A 5 -15.17 -22.26 5.38
C ASP A 5 -16.01 -21.18 6.05
N GLU A 6 -17.25 -21.54 6.41
CA GLU A 6 -18.24 -20.66 7.04
C GLU A 6 -17.73 -20.00 8.34
N HIS A 7 -16.72 -20.57 9.01
CA HIS A 7 -16.16 -20.03 10.24
C HIS A 7 -15.06 -18.97 10.03
N MET A 8 -14.53 -18.83 8.82
CA MET A 8 -13.37 -17.98 8.52
C MET A 8 -13.76 -16.54 8.11
N GLY A 9 -15.03 -16.31 7.76
CA GLY A 9 -15.55 -14.99 7.41
C GLY A 9 -14.92 -14.38 6.17
N VAL A 10 -14.91 -13.04 6.09
CA VAL A 10 -14.37 -12.27 4.96
C VAL A 10 -13.04 -11.61 5.34
N PHE A 11 -12.01 -11.85 4.54
CA PHE A 11 -10.72 -11.18 4.67
C PHE A 11 -10.58 -10.02 3.68
N LEU A 12 -10.40 -8.82 4.22
CA LEU A 12 -10.14 -7.59 3.47
C LEU A 12 -8.67 -7.16 3.63
N GLU A 13 -7.95 -7.06 2.51
CA GLU A 13 -6.59 -6.52 2.46
C GLU A 13 -6.53 -5.32 1.50
N LEU A 14 -6.31 -4.13 2.06
CA LEU A 14 -6.09 -2.91 1.28
C LEU A 14 -4.59 -2.57 1.28
N LYS A 15 -3.90 -2.96 0.21
CA LYS A 15 -2.51 -2.51 -0.04
C LYS A 15 -2.50 -1.02 -0.38
N GLY A 16 -1.34 -0.36 -0.34
CA GLY A 16 -1.26 1.10 -0.56
C GLY A 16 -1.98 1.63 -1.82
N ALA A 17 -1.96 0.90 -2.96
CA ALA A 17 -2.76 1.27 -4.13
C ALA A 17 -4.26 1.01 -3.93
N GLY A 18 -4.62 -0.13 -3.33
CA GLY A 18 -6.00 -0.46 -2.97
C GLY A 18 -6.60 0.51 -1.95
N SER A 19 -5.82 1.08 -1.03
CA SER A 19 -6.26 2.15 -0.15
C SER A 19 -6.66 3.40 -0.96
N ARG A 20 -5.86 3.79 -1.96
CA ARG A 20 -6.21 4.92 -2.85
C ARG A 20 -7.41 4.62 -3.76
N ASN A 21 -7.58 3.38 -4.19
CA ASN A 21 -8.78 2.96 -4.92
C ASN A 21 -10.02 2.99 -4.01
N MET A 22 -9.89 2.54 -2.76
CA MET A 22 -10.96 2.59 -1.77
C MET A 22 -11.38 4.03 -1.45
N GLU A 23 -10.41 4.96 -1.39
CA GLU A 23 -10.71 6.39 -1.18
C GLU A 23 -11.66 6.94 -2.25
N TYR A 24 -11.52 6.48 -3.50
CA TYR A 24 -12.41 6.87 -4.60
C TYR A 24 -13.86 6.38 -4.34
N VAL A 25 -14.02 5.15 -3.85
CA VAL A 25 -15.33 4.59 -3.47
C VAL A 25 -15.93 5.33 -2.27
N LEU A 26 -15.13 5.57 -1.23
CA LEU A 26 -15.57 6.27 -0.02
C LEU A 26 -16.05 7.68 -0.34
N GLN A 27 -15.32 8.42 -1.18
CA GLN A 27 -15.74 9.76 -1.60
C GLN A 27 -17.06 9.76 -2.35
N ALA A 28 -17.25 8.81 -3.28
CA ALA A 28 -18.51 8.68 -4.00
C ALA A 28 -19.69 8.33 -3.07
N GLN A 29 -19.42 7.66 -1.94
CA GLN A 29 -20.38 7.40 -0.87
C GLN A 29 -20.54 8.56 0.14
N ASN A 30 -19.87 9.70 -0.05
CA ASN A 30 -19.76 10.78 0.95
C ASN A 30 -19.25 10.31 2.32
N ARG A 31 -18.30 9.37 2.31
CA ARG A 31 -17.69 8.75 3.47
C ARG A 31 -16.19 9.03 3.52
N ASP A 32 -15.64 9.00 4.73
CA ASP A 32 -14.20 9.11 4.99
C ASP A 32 -13.64 7.83 5.64
N TRP A 33 -12.33 7.82 5.89
CA TRP A 33 -11.67 6.70 6.57
C TRP A 33 -12.21 6.44 7.98
N TYR A 34 -12.64 7.47 8.72
CA TYR A 34 -13.20 7.31 10.07
C TYR A 34 -14.53 6.55 10.02
N SER A 35 -15.45 6.97 9.15
CA SER A 35 -16.74 6.32 8.95
C SER A 35 -16.58 4.88 8.42
N PHE A 36 -15.56 4.63 7.60
CA PHE A 36 -15.24 3.29 7.13
C PHE A 36 -14.76 2.39 8.28
N LEU A 37 -13.77 2.85 9.06
CA LEU A 37 -13.20 2.10 10.17
C LEU A 37 -14.21 1.85 11.29
N ASN A 38 -15.03 2.85 11.66
CA ASN A 38 -16.15 2.67 12.60
C ASN A 38 -17.09 1.56 12.13
N ARG A 39 -17.54 1.62 10.87
CA ARG A 39 -18.44 0.60 10.33
C ARG A 39 -17.82 -0.79 10.33
N CYS A 40 -16.51 -0.91 10.04
CA CYS A 40 -15.81 -2.18 10.14
C CYS A 40 -15.88 -2.75 11.57
N LEU A 41 -15.69 -1.92 12.59
CA LEU A 41 -15.77 -2.35 13.99
C LEU A 41 -17.21 -2.69 14.41
N ASP A 42 -18.20 -1.89 14.01
CA ASP A 42 -19.63 -2.14 14.29
C ASP A 42 -20.10 -3.49 13.74
N CYS A 43 -19.56 -3.89 12.58
CA CYS A 43 -19.82 -5.19 11.96
C CYS A 43 -19.00 -6.34 12.59
N GLY A 44 -18.32 -6.12 13.72
CA GLY A 44 -17.50 -7.15 14.40
C GLY A 44 -16.14 -7.42 13.72
N GLY A 45 -15.67 -6.49 12.89
CA GLY A 45 -14.40 -6.62 12.17
C GLY A 45 -13.19 -6.68 13.10
N VAL A 46 -12.24 -7.57 12.80
CA VAL A 46 -11.01 -7.75 13.59
C VAL A 46 -9.83 -7.12 12.86
N ILE A 47 -9.29 -6.02 13.41
CA ILE A 47 -8.13 -5.34 12.83
C ILE A 47 -6.85 -6.17 13.10
N ARG A 48 -6.35 -6.84 12.05
CA ARG A 48 -5.10 -7.62 12.12
C ARG A 48 -3.86 -6.79 11.83
N ARG A 49 -3.97 -5.78 10.98
CA ARG A 49 -2.87 -4.91 10.58
C ARG A 49 -3.37 -3.52 10.20
N PHE A 50 -2.64 -2.50 10.62
CA PHE A 50 -2.91 -1.11 10.29
C PHE A 50 -1.58 -0.40 10.06
N ASP A 51 -1.41 0.16 8.87
CA ASP A 51 -0.19 0.84 8.47
C ASP A 51 -0.51 2.34 8.25
N LEU A 52 0.17 3.22 8.98
CA LEU A 52 0.15 4.68 8.78
C LEU A 52 1.39 5.10 8.00
N ALA A 53 1.30 6.10 7.14
CA ALA A 53 2.42 6.57 6.34
C ALA A 53 2.55 8.09 6.36
N ILE A 54 3.76 8.57 6.62
CA ILE A 54 4.14 9.98 6.52
C ILE A 54 4.94 10.14 5.22
N ASN A 55 4.57 11.13 4.41
CA ASN A 55 5.27 11.47 3.19
C ASN A 55 6.17 12.68 3.45
N ASP A 56 7.48 12.47 3.39
CA ASP A 56 8.48 13.54 3.45
C ASP A 56 8.71 14.08 2.04
N MET A 57 8.15 15.25 1.79
CA MET A 57 8.20 15.95 0.51
C MET A 57 9.45 16.83 0.36
N CYS A 58 10.14 17.10 1.47
CA CYS A 58 11.26 18.06 1.53
C CYS A 58 12.63 17.37 1.66
N GLY A 59 12.65 16.05 1.91
CA GLY A 59 13.88 15.30 2.10
C GLY A 59 14.48 15.48 3.49
N LEU A 60 13.63 15.71 4.51
CA LEU A 60 14.05 15.80 5.91
C LEU A 60 14.72 14.52 6.41
N LEU A 61 14.38 13.36 5.83
CA LEU A 61 14.89 12.06 6.24
C LEU A 61 15.92 11.52 5.23
N ASP A 62 17.20 11.72 5.48
CA ASP A 62 18.27 11.07 4.73
C ASP A 62 18.35 9.58 5.13
N ILE A 63 17.73 8.72 4.32
CA ILE A 63 17.60 7.29 4.63
C ILE A 63 18.95 6.58 4.73
N PRO A 64 19.93 6.80 3.82
CA PRO A 64 21.29 6.29 4.00
C PRO A 64 21.94 6.68 5.34
N VAL A 65 21.89 7.95 5.72
CA VAL A 65 22.49 8.46 6.97
C VAL A 65 21.80 7.88 8.19
N LEU A 66 20.47 7.87 8.22
CA LEU A 66 19.69 7.27 9.30
C LEU A 66 19.98 5.77 9.43
N SER A 67 20.13 5.07 8.30
CA SER A 67 20.47 3.64 8.29
C SER A 67 21.85 3.36 8.87
N GLU A 68 22.82 4.22 8.58
CA GLU A 68 24.17 4.11 9.15
C GLU A 68 24.17 4.41 10.65
N LYS A 69 23.50 5.49 11.08
CA LYS A 69 23.36 5.84 12.50
C LYS A 69 22.69 4.71 13.29
N TYR A 70 21.57 4.18 12.78
CA TYR A 70 20.87 3.06 13.42
C TYR A 70 21.76 1.82 13.52
N ARG A 71 22.53 1.50 12.48
CA ARG A 71 23.44 0.35 12.47
C ARG A 71 24.59 0.49 13.48
N ASN A 72 25.06 1.71 13.67
CA ASN A 72 26.16 2.02 14.58
C ASN A 72 25.70 2.25 16.03
N GLY A 73 24.41 2.06 16.33
CA GLY A 73 23.85 2.28 17.67
C GLY A 73 23.65 3.75 18.04
N GLY A 74 23.69 4.67 17.08
CA GLY A 74 23.44 6.10 17.28
C GLY A 74 21.95 6.49 17.28
N ALA A 75 21.09 5.54 17.65
CA ALA A 75 19.64 5.74 17.76
C ALA A 75 19.16 5.14 19.09
N ASP A 76 18.41 5.92 19.85
CA ASP A 76 17.82 5.46 21.11
C ASP A 76 16.51 4.75 20.78
N CYS A 77 16.49 3.43 21.00
CA CYS A 77 15.36 2.59 20.59
C CYS A 77 14.84 1.74 21.76
N ARG A 78 13.51 1.65 21.90
CA ARG A 78 12.89 0.81 22.94
C ARG A 78 13.01 -0.69 22.67
N CYS A 79 13.29 -1.09 21.43
CA CYS A 79 13.50 -2.49 21.08
C CYS A 79 14.88 -2.98 21.58
N LYS A 80 14.88 -3.90 22.56
CA LYS A 80 16.09 -4.51 23.11
C LYS A 80 16.79 -5.51 22.16
N ASN A 81 16.11 -5.89 21.07
CA ASN A 81 16.61 -6.84 20.08
C ASN A 81 16.93 -6.09 18.78
N TYR A 82 18.23 -5.94 18.49
CA TYR A 82 18.72 -5.44 17.22
C TYR A 82 18.67 -6.58 16.18
N GLU A 83 17.58 -6.64 15.39
CA GLU A 83 17.58 -7.45 14.17
C GLU A 83 18.20 -6.60 13.05
N ASN A 84 19.42 -6.97 12.66
CA ASN A 84 20.13 -6.42 11.52
C ASN A 84 19.41 -6.88 10.23
N VAL A 85 18.29 -6.25 9.87
CA VAL A 85 17.56 -6.62 8.67
C VAL A 85 18.30 -6.06 7.45
N GLN A 86 19.27 -6.83 6.93
CA GLN A 86 19.79 -6.64 5.58
C GLN A 86 18.67 -6.92 4.58
N GLY A 87 17.86 -5.89 4.29
CA GLY A 87 16.97 -5.86 3.14
C GLY A 87 17.73 -5.44 1.90
N GLY A 88 18.57 -6.33 1.35
CA GLY A 88 19.28 -6.08 0.09
C GLY A 88 19.57 -7.39 -0.63
N LYS A 89 19.22 -7.50 -1.91
CA LYS A 89 19.69 -8.58 -2.77
C LYS A 89 21.22 -8.49 -2.88
N LEU A 90 21.93 -9.54 -2.46
CA LEU A 90 23.37 -9.75 -2.67
C LEU A 90 23.67 -10.14 -4.12
N SER A 91 23.19 -9.37 -5.10
CA SER A 91 23.54 -9.58 -6.51
C SER A 91 23.70 -8.26 -7.25
N GLY A 92 24.94 -7.88 -7.56
CA GLY A 92 25.25 -6.89 -8.58
C GLY A 92 26.10 -5.69 -8.11
N LYS A 93 27.17 -5.41 -8.86
CA LYS A 93 28.25 -4.44 -8.61
C LYS A 93 27.86 -2.93 -8.65
N ASN A 94 26.61 -2.52 -8.44
CA ASN A 94 26.21 -1.10 -8.47
C ASN A 94 25.48 -0.68 -7.19
N ARG A 95 26.20 0.01 -6.29
CA ARG A 95 25.79 0.45 -4.95
C ARG A 95 24.89 1.72 -4.93
N ASN A 96 23.87 1.78 -5.78
CA ASN A 96 22.85 2.85 -5.72
C ASN A 96 21.44 2.25 -5.67
N LEU A 97 21.25 1.24 -4.82
CA LEU A 97 19.93 0.67 -4.53
C LEU A 97 19.29 1.51 -3.42
N ALA A 98 18.08 2.03 -3.69
CA ALA A 98 17.30 2.86 -2.78
C ALA A 98 17.36 2.35 -1.33
N GLY A 99 17.84 3.19 -0.42
CA GLY A 99 17.97 2.83 0.99
C GLY A 99 16.59 2.54 1.56
N THR A 100 16.40 1.34 2.10
CA THR A 100 15.23 1.03 2.94
C THR A 100 15.74 0.70 4.34
N LEU A 101 15.31 1.47 5.32
CA LEU A 101 15.59 1.28 6.74
C LEU A 101 14.39 0.62 7.41
N TYR A 102 14.64 -0.48 8.12
CA TYR A 102 13.66 -1.09 9.01
C TYR A 102 14.10 -0.86 10.46
N ILE A 103 13.20 -0.31 11.29
CA ILE A 103 13.44 -0.06 12.71
C ILE A 103 12.48 -0.94 13.51
N GLY A 104 13.03 -1.79 14.39
CA GLY A 104 12.29 -2.86 15.06
C GLY A 104 12.14 -4.14 14.22
N SER A 105 11.51 -5.16 14.80
CA SER A 105 11.36 -6.48 14.15
C SER A 105 10.13 -6.55 13.25
N LYS A 106 10.29 -7.12 12.05
CA LYS A 106 9.19 -7.30 11.07
C LYS A 106 8.10 -8.28 11.53
N THR A 107 8.44 -9.16 12.47
CA THR A 107 7.50 -10.09 13.11
C THR A 107 6.86 -9.50 14.37
N GLY A 108 7.37 -8.36 14.86
CA GLY A 108 6.83 -7.65 16.00
C GLY A 108 5.48 -6.96 15.70
N THR A 109 4.81 -6.54 16.78
CA THR A 109 3.51 -5.85 16.71
C THR A 109 3.62 -4.39 16.26
N LYS A 110 4.83 -3.81 16.28
CA LYS A 110 5.14 -2.46 15.79
C LYS A 110 6.55 -2.45 15.20
N TYR A 111 6.69 -1.93 13.99
CA TYR A 111 7.97 -1.62 13.36
C TYR A 111 7.82 -0.48 12.36
N PHE A 112 8.93 0.16 12.00
CA PHE A 112 8.95 1.23 11.01
C PHE A 112 9.68 0.80 9.75
N CYS A 113 9.24 1.34 8.61
CA CYS A 113 9.86 1.13 7.31
C CYS A 113 10.03 2.49 6.63
N LEU A 114 11.27 2.96 6.53
CA LEU A 114 11.61 4.23 5.88
C LEU A 114 12.31 3.95 4.56
N TYR A 115 11.93 4.62 3.49
CA TYR A 115 12.57 4.43 2.18
C TYR A 115 12.44 5.63 1.26
N GLU A 116 13.36 5.69 0.29
CA GLU A 116 13.39 6.71 -0.77
C GLU A 116 12.27 6.44 -1.79
N LYS A 117 11.09 7.04 -1.54
CA LYS A 117 9.87 6.81 -2.32
C LYS A 117 10.02 7.26 -3.77
N GLN A 118 10.70 8.37 -4.00
CA GLN A 118 10.93 8.90 -5.35
C GLN A 118 11.75 7.91 -6.19
N LYS A 119 12.84 7.36 -5.63
CA LYS A 119 13.64 6.33 -6.31
C LYS A 119 12.83 5.06 -6.55
N GLU A 120 12.04 4.62 -5.57
CA GLU A 120 11.15 3.47 -5.69
C GLU A 120 10.14 3.62 -6.85
N GLN A 121 9.49 4.77 -6.97
CA GLN A 121 8.56 5.04 -8.08
C GLN A 121 9.28 5.24 -9.43
N ALA A 122 10.45 5.87 -9.45
CA ALA A 122 11.24 6.04 -10.66
C ALA A 122 11.62 4.68 -11.29
N THR A 123 11.97 3.66 -10.49
CA THR A 123 12.21 2.30 -11.01
C THR A 123 10.97 1.68 -11.67
N LYS A 124 9.78 2.15 -11.31
CA LYS A 124 8.49 1.75 -11.87
C LYS A 124 8.02 2.69 -12.99
N LYS A 125 8.89 3.62 -13.44
CA LYS A 125 8.58 4.67 -14.42
C LYS A 125 7.39 5.55 -14.02
N LYS A 126 7.21 5.77 -12.71
CA LYS A 126 6.17 6.62 -12.15
C LYS A 126 6.77 7.86 -11.52
N HIS A 127 6.09 8.99 -11.67
CA HIS A 127 6.44 10.23 -11.00
C HIS A 127 5.75 10.34 -9.65
N THR A 128 6.41 11.00 -8.69
CA THR A 128 5.90 11.30 -7.35
C THR A 128 6.68 12.46 -6.78
N ASP A 129 5.99 13.36 -6.07
CA ASP A 129 6.63 14.46 -5.32
C ASP A 129 7.16 14.00 -3.96
N ILE A 130 6.73 12.82 -3.51
CA ILE A 130 7.20 12.22 -2.26
C ILE A 130 8.66 11.79 -2.40
N ILE A 131 9.56 12.47 -1.68
CA ILE A 131 10.99 12.14 -1.64
C ILE A 131 11.20 10.87 -0.83
N ASN A 132 10.80 10.90 0.45
CA ASN A 132 10.89 9.76 1.36
C ASN A 132 9.53 9.39 1.93
N ARG A 133 9.37 8.14 2.35
CA ARG A 133 8.20 7.69 3.08
C ARG A 133 8.61 7.00 4.38
N PHE A 134 7.95 7.38 5.46
CA PHE A 134 8.03 6.72 6.76
C PHE A 134 6.73 5.95 6.99
N GLU A 135 6.79 4.62 7.00
CA GLU A 135 5.61 3.77 7.30
C GLU A 135 5.69 3.24 8.73
N ILE A 136 4.65 3.52 9.53
CA ILE A 136 4.40 2.92 10.84
C ILE A 136 3.52 1.71 10.63
N ARG A 137 4.05 0.51 10.91
CA ARG A 137 3.34 -0.74 10.66
C ARG A 137 2.98 -1.41 11.97
N LEU A 138 1.69 -1.61 12.18
CA LEU A 138 1.12 -2.13 13.42
C LEU A 138 0.40 -3.45 13.15
N ARG A 139 0.54 -4.40 14.07
CA ARG A 139 -0.15 -5.70 14.01
C ARG A 139 -0.89 -6.01 15.30
N ASP A 140 -1.91 -6.86 15.16
CA ASP A 140 -2.67 -7.45 16.25
C ASP A 140 -3.12 -6.37 17.25
N LYS A 141 -2.81 -6.55 18.53
CA LYS A 141 -3.20 -5.64 19.61
C LYS A 141 -2.81 -4.18 19.33
N LYS A 142 -1.64 -3.92 18.72
CA LYS A 142 -1.21 -2.55 18.43
C LYS A 142 -1.96 -1.92 17.26
N ALA A 143 -2.41 -2.71 16.30
CA ALA A 143 -3.25 -2.23 15.22
C ALA A 143 -4.64 -1.83 15.75
N VAL A 144 -5.25 -2.69 16.59
CA VAL A 144 -6.53 -2.40 17.25
C VAL A 144 -6.44 -1.12 18.09
N GLN A 145 -5.45 -1.03 18.99
CA GLN A 145 -5.26 0.15 19.83
C GLN A 145 -5.11 1.45 19.04
N ALA A 146 -4.40 1.42 17.91
CA ALA A 146 -4.21 2.61 17.09
C ALA A 146 -5.49 3.03 16.36
N VAL A 147 -6.29 2.06 15.88
CA VAL A 147 -7.59 2.36 15.27
C VAL A 147 -8.57 2.91 16.30
N GLU A 148 -8.66 2.30 17.49
CA GLU A 148 -9.51 2.79 18.59
C GLU A 148 -9.13 4.22 19.01
N GLU A 149 -7.83 4.49 19.20
CA GLU A 149 -7.34 5.83 19.56
C GLU A 149 -7.64 6.85 18.44
N LEU A 150 -7.45 6.47 17.18
CA LEU A 150 -7.73 7.33 16.03
C LEU A 150 -9.22 7.71 15.98
N LEU A 151 -10.11 6.74 16.17
CA LEU A 151 -11.56 6.92 16.16
C LEU A 151 -12.06 7.69 17.39
N LEU A 152 -11.43 7.53 18.54
CA LEU A 152 -11.80 8.22 19.77
C LEU A 152 -11.38 9.69 19.76
N THR A 153 -10.17 9.98 19.29
CA THR A 153 -9.57 11.32 19.41
C THR A 153 -9.71 12.18 18.17
N TYR A 154 -9.96 11.59 17.00
CA TYR A 154 -9.88 12.27 15.70
C TYR A 154 -8.57 13.04 15.51
N ASN A 155 -7.48 12.58 16.16
CA ASN A 155 -6.19 13.24 16.19
C ASN A 155 -5.09 12.34 15.59
N PRO A 156 -5.00 12.23 14.26
CA PRO A 156 -3.99 11.41 13.59
C PRO A 156 -2.57 11.92 13.86
N HIS A 157 -2.39 13.24 14.01
CA HIS A 157 -1.11 13.88 14.32
C HIS A 157 -0.57 13.40 15.68
N GLY A 158 -1.37 13.52 16.73
CA GLY A 158 -1.00 13.08 18.08
C GLY A 158 -0.70 11.59 18.14
N LEU A 159 -1.52 10.76 17.50
CA LEU A 159 -1.31 9.31 17.43
C LEU A 159 0.02 8.97 16.74
N VAL A 160 0.28 9.55 15.57
CA VAL A 160 1.49 9.27 14.78
C VAL A 160 2.75 9.61 15.58
N PHE A 161 2.82 10.80 16.16
CA PHE A 161 4.01 11.22 16.90
C PHE A 161 4.17 10.45 18.20
N TYR A 162 3.09 10.13 18.93
CA TYR A 162 3.15 9.23 20.07
C TYR A 162 3.74 7.85 19.70
N LEU A 163 3.32 7.28 18.56
CA LEU A 163 3.82 5.99 18.10
C LEU A 163 5.31 5.99 17.79
N ILE A 164 5.83 7.12 17.26
CA ILE A 164 7.24 7.31 16.89
C ILE A 164 8.10 7.61 18.13
N THR A 165 7.77 8.66 18.89
CA THR A 165 8.60 9.20 19.97
C THR A 165 8.74 8.24 21.15
N ASP A 166 7.72 7.41 21.41
CA ASP A 166 7.81 6.33 22.42
C ASP A 166 8.76 5.18 21.98
N PHE A 167 9.21 5.15 20.72
CA PHE A 167 9.92 3.99 20.15
C PHE A 167 11.33 4.25 19.68
N VAL A 168 11.59 5.36 18.96
CA VAL A 168 12.90 5.66 18.37
C VAL A 168 13.20 7.15 18.38
N GLU A 169 14.46 7.47 18.64
CA GLU A 169 15.02 8.80 18.55
C GLU A 169 16.41 8.77 17.89
N PHE A 170 16.71 9.80 17.08
CA PHE A 170 18.03 10.01 16.49
C PHE A 170 18.61 11.34 17.00
N PRO A 171 19.21 11.36 18.20
CA PRO A 171 19.67 12.61 18.84
C PRO A 171 20.74 13.34 18.03
N ASP A 172 21.63 12.59 17.36
CA ASP A 172 22.69 13.15 16.51
C ASP A 172 22.23 13.45 15.07
N TYR A 173 20.92 13.55 14.81
CA TYR A 173 20.38 13.91 13.50
C TYR A 173 19.44 15.12 13.66
N PRO A 174 19.93 16.37 13.48
CA PRO A 174 19.16 17.57 13.78
C PRO A 174 17.80 17.69 13.07
N LEU A 175 17.66 17.12 11.86
CA LEU A 175 16.40 17.11 11.13
C LEU A 175 15.37 16.13 11.71
N TRP A 176 15.78 15.22 12.62
CA TRP A 176 14.88 14.31 13.33
C TRP A 176 13.89 15.08 14.18
N GLU A 177 14.39 16.01 14.99
CA GLU A 177 13.57 16.89 15.86
C GLU A 177 12.50 17.59 15.03
N ILE A 178 12.91 18.22 13.91
CA ILE A 178 12.02 18.94 12.98
C ILE A 178 10.97 17.99 12.39
N PHE A 179 11.35 16.75 12.08
CA PHE A 179 10.44 15.75 11.54
C PHE A 179 9.39 15.31 12.57
N ILE A 180 9.81 15.03 13.82
CA ILE A 180 8.90 14.55 14.88
C ILE A 180 8.10 15.66 15.58
N SER A 181 8.47 16.92 15.37
CA SER A 181 7.79 18.08 15.95
C SER A 181 7.00 18.89 14.92
N HIS A 182 6.76 18.36 13.73
CA HIS A 182 6.11 19.11 12.66
C HIS A 182 4.63 19.37 13.00
N ASP A 183 4.20 20.63 12.96
CA ASP A 183 2.87 21.04 13.44
C ASP A 183 1.71 20.57 12.54
N SER A 184 1.97 20.32 11.25
CA SER A 184 0.93 19.99 10.27
C SER A 184 1.13 18.59 9.69
N LEU A 185 0.21 17.68 10.00
CA LEU A 185 0.18 16.34 9.41
C LEU A 185 -1.25 16.00 9.00
N PRO A 186 -1.73 16.53 7.86
CA PRO A 186 -3.12 16.37 7.46
C PRO A 186 -3.38 14.91 7.04
N PHE A 187 -4.48 14.34 7.54
CA PHE A 187 -4.91 12.99 7.19
C PHE A 187 -5.87 13.04 6.00
N GLU A 188 -5.30 13.07 4.79
CA GLU A 188 -6.04 13.34 3.56
C GLU A 188 -6.25 12.09 2.69
N MET A 189 -7.47 11.99 2.17
CA MET A 189 -7.81 11.06 1.10
C MET A 189 -7.29 11.60 -0.23
N ASN A 190 -6.54 10.78 -0.96
CA ASN A 190 -5.96 11.11 -2.25
C ASN A 190 -6.36 10.02 -3.26
N PRO A 191 -7.65 9.99 -3.65
CA PRO A 191 -8.24 8.92 -4.44
C PRO A 191 -7.49 8.74 -5.76
N VAL A 192 -7.26 7.48 -6.14
CA VAL A 192 -6.70 7.15 -7.46
C VAL A 192 -7.62 6.12 -8.10
N PRO A 193 -8.13 6.36 -9.32
CA PRO A 193 -9.00 5.40 -9.98
C PRO A 193 -8.25 4.11 -10.32
N VAL A 194 -9.00 3.01 -10.40
CA VAL A 194 -8.48 1.75 -10.92
C VAL A 194 -8.01 1.96 -12.37
N ASN A 195 -6.90 1.33 -12.76
CA ASN A 195 -6.42 1.38 -14.13
C ASN A 195 -5.84 0.04 -14.57
N ILE A 196 -5.85 -0.17 -15.89
CA ILE A 196 -5.41 -1.41 -16.55
C ILE A 196 -4.01 -1.30 -17.17
N GLU A 197 -3.25 -0.23 -16.87
CA GLU A 197 -1.95 0.03 -17.51
C GLU A 197 -0.98 -1.15 -17.37
N ARG A 198 -0.96 -1.80 -16.20
CA ARG A 198 -0.15 -3.01 -15.97
C ARG A 198 -0.61 -4.19 -16.82
N THR A 199 -1.92 -4.38 -16.95
CA THR A 199 -2.49 -5.45 -17.77
C THR A 199 -2.13 -5.23 -19.24
N LEU A 200 -2.24 -4.00 -19.74
CA LEU A 200 -1.87 -3.63 -21.11
C LEU A 200 -0.38 -3.87 -21.37
N GLN A 201 0.51 -3.41 -20.48
CA GLN A 201 1.95 -3.62 -20.63
C GLN A 201 2.34 -5.10 -20.56
N TRP A 202 1.67 -5.88 -19.71
CA TRP A 202 1.89 -7.34 -19.65
C TRP A 202 1.42 -8.01 -20.94
N LEU A 203 0.23 -7.67 -21.42
CA LEU A 203 -0.33 -8.20 -22.67
C LEU A 203 0.64 -7.93 -23.83
N GLU A 204 1.03 -6.67 -24.02
CA GLU A 204 1.97 -6.22 -25.05
C GLU A 204 3.29 -6.98 -25.01
N ARG A 205 3.88 -7.17 -23.82
CA ARG A 205 5.23 -7.73 -23.70
C ARG A 205 5.27 -9.25 -23.65
N GLN A 206 4.26 -9.89 -23.08
CA GLN A 206 4.29 -11.32 -22.76
C GLN A 206 3.38 -12.14 -23.65
N VAL A 207 2.26 -11.57 -24.10
CA VAL A 207 1.20 -12.33 -24.78
C VAL A 207 1.19 -12.02 -26.27
N MET A 208 1.25 -10.74 -26.66
CA MET A 208 1.13 -10.31 -28.06
C MET A 208 2.12 -11.00 -29.02
N PRO A 209 3.41 -11.24 -28.67
CA PRO A 209 4.31 -11.95 -29.58
C PRO A 209 3.82 -13.36 -29.95
N SER A 210 3.19 -14.06 -29.00
CA SER A 210 2.65 -15.39 -29.24
C SER A 210 1.35 -15.34 -30.05
N ILE A 211 0.49 -14.35 -29.80
CA ILE A 211 -0.72 -14.12 -30.59
C ILE A 211 -0.36 -13.90 -32.06
N VAL A 212 0.57 -12.97 -32.34
CA VAL A 212 1.02 -12.66 -33.70
C VAL A 212 1.62 -13.90 -34.39
N MET A 213 2.38 -14.72 -33.65
CA MET A 213 2.91 -15.98 -34.17
C MET A 213 1.81 -16.97 -34.58
N ILE A 214 0.78 -17.15 -33.74
CA ILE A 214 -0.32 -18.09 -34.02
C ILE A 214 -1.19 -17.58 -35.18
N GLU A 215 -1.48 -16.27 -35.22
CA GLU A 215 -2.21 -15.65 -36.34
C GLU A 215 -1.50 -15.87 -37.68
N GLU A 216 -0.17 -15.78 -37.72
CA GLU A 216 0.61 -16.04 -38.93
C GLU A 216 0.58 -17.53 -39.33
N ILE A 217 0.57 -18.46 -38.36
CA ILE A 217 0.40 -19.90 -38.62
C ILE A 217 -0.99 -20.19 -39.20
N ASP A 218 -2.05 -19.63 -38.60
CA ASP A 218 -3.43 -19.77 -39.08
C ASP A 218 -3.54 -19.25 -40.53
N ARG A 219 -2.94 -18.09 -40.81
CA ARG A 219 -2.91 -17.50 -42.16
C ARG A 219 -2.20 -18.39 -43.20
N LEU A 220 -1.07 -18.99 -42.83
CA LEU A 220 -0.25 -19.78 -43.76
C LEU A 220 -0.75 -21.21 -43.97
N THR A 221 -1.39 -21.80 -42.97
CA THR A 221 -1.79 -23.22 -42.99
C THR A 221 -3.29 -23.43 -43.17
N GLY A 222 -4.09 -22.38 -43.00
CA GLY A 222 -5.55 -22.48 -42.97
C GLY A 222 -6.10 -23.08 -41.68
N SER A 223 -5.28 -23.21 -40.63
CA SER A 223 -5.76 -23.57 -39.29
C SER A 223 -6.58 -22.43 -38.66
N ASN A 224 -7.26 -22.73 -37.57
CA ASN A 224 -8.16 -21.82 -36.85
C ASN A 224 -7.89 -21.81 -35.34
N TYR A 225 -6.63 -21.92 -34.93
CA TYR A 225 -6.26 -22.02 -33.51
C TYR A 225 -6.72 -20.80 -32.70
N MET A 226 -6.59 -19.58 -33.24
CA MET A 226 -7.03 -18.39 -32.51
C MET A 226 -8.53 -18.39 -32.23
N LYS A 227 -9.34 -18.83 -33.20
CA LYS A 227 -10.78 -18.92 -33.04
C LYS A 227 -11.17 -19.95 -31.97
N MET A 228 -10.49 -21.09 -31.94
CA MET A 228 -10.73 -22.12 -30.92
C MET A 228 -10.40 -21.64 -29.51
N ILE A 229 -9.34 -20.85 -29.35
CA ILE A 229 -8.95 -20.27 -28.05
C ILE A 229 -10.00 -19.26 -27.59
N ASP A 230 -10.44 -18.38 -28.49
CA ASP A 230 -11.47 -17.37 -28.20
C ASP A 230 -12.79 -17.99 -27.74
N GLU A 231 -13.28 -19.02 -28.46
CA GLU A 231 -14.52 -19.74 -28.10
C GLU A 231 -14.46 -20.43 -26.73
N CYS A 232 -13.27 -20.77 -26.24
CA CYS A 232 -13.07 -21.40 -24.93
C CYS A 232 -12.72 -20.40 -23.82
N THR A 233 -12.54 -19.11 -24.15
CA THR A 233 -12.08 -18.10 -23.20
C THR A 233 -13.28 -17.35 -22.63
N HIS A 234 -13.36 -17.34 -21.31
CA HIS A 234 -14.35 -16.55 -20.57
C HIS A 234 -13.64 -15.65 -19.56
N LEU A 235 -14.28 -14.52 -19.25
CA LEU A 235 -13.82 -13.70 -18.14
C LEU A 235 -13.99 -14.49 -16.84
N SER A 236 -12.97 -14.45 -15.99
CA SER A 236 -13.17 -14.83 -14.59
C SER A 236 -13.98 -13.75 -13.88
N GLU A 237 -14.68 -14.10 -12.80
CA GLU A 237 -15.41 -13.16 -11.93
C GLU A 237 -14.59 -11.91 -11.59
N LYS A 238 -13.30 -12.10 -11.27
CA LYS A 238 -12.36 -11.00 -11.00
C LYS A 238 -12.15 -10.07 -12.21
N GLN A 239 -12.10 -10.62 -13.41
CA GLN A 239 -11.96 -9.83 -14.63
C GLN A 239 -13.26 -9.12 -15.00
N GLU A 240 -14.42 -9.74 -14.74
CA GLU A 240 -15.74 -9.10 -14.89
C GLU A 240 -15.86 -7.88 -13.97
N MET A 241 -15.55 -8.03 -12.68
CA MET A 241 -15.52 -6.90 -11.73
C MET A 241 -14.57 -5.79 -12.17
N LEU A 242 -13.41 -6.13 -12.74
CA LEU A 242 -12.47 -5.13 -13.25
C LEU A 242 -13.02 -4.39 -14.47
N VAL A 243 -13.74 -5.08 -15.36
CA VAL A 243 -14.41 -4.47 -16.51
C VAL A 243 -15.49 -3.51 -16.00
N GLU A 244 -16.33 -3.92 -15.06
CA GLU A 244 -17.35 -3.07 -14.45
C GLU A 244 -16.73 -1.81 -13.82
N GLN A 245 -15.66 -1.96 -13.04
CA GLN A 245 -14.94 -0.83 -12.44
C GLN A 245 -14.32 0.14 -13.44
N MET A 246 -13.96 -0.33 -14.63
CA MET A 246 -13.34 0.48 -15.69
C MET A 246 -14.35 1.13 -16.62
N CYS A 247 -15.54 0.53 -16.75
CA CYS A 247 -16.55 0.91 -17.74
C CYS A 247 -17.79 1.59 -17.13
N THR A 248 -17.97 1.55 -15.81
CA THR A 248 -19.09 2.17 -15.12
C THR A 248 -18.60 3.40 -14.37
N ASP A 249 -19.32 4.53 -14.49
CA ASP A 249 -19.08 5.65 -13.57
C ASP A 249 -19.48 5.18 -12.17
N ILE A 250 -18.61 5.39 -11.18
CA ILE A 250 -18.80 4.76 -9.87
C ILE A 250 -20.05 5.31 -9.14
N ALA A 251 -20.51 6.50 -9.55
CA ALA A 251 -21.79 7.06 -9.14
C ALA A 251 -22.97 6.14 -9.50
N ASP A 252 -22.94 5.51 -10.69
CA ASP A 252 -24.00 4.64 -11.18
C ASP A 252 -23.96 3.24 -10.52
N VAL A 253 -22.79 2.77 -10.10
CA VAL A 253 -22.62 1.52 -9.33
C VAL A 253 -23.23 1.64 -7.92
N ILE A 254 -23.12 2.82 -7.31
CA ILE A 254 -23.64 3.07 -5.95
C ILE A 254 -25.17 3.17 -5.96
N GLU A 255 -25.77 3.74 -7.01
CA GLU A 255 -27.24 3.84 -7.13
C GLU A 255 -27.91 2.50 -7.46
N SER A 256 -27.25 1.63 -8.23
CA SER A 256 -27.87 0.39 -8.74
C SER A 256 -27.94 -0.76 -7.72
N GLU A 257 -27.02 -0.83 -6.75
CA GLU A 257 -27.03 -1.92 -5.75
C GLU A 257 -27.71 -1.56 -4.42
N GLY A 258 -28.21 -0.33 -4.24
CA GLY A 258 -28.93 0.06 -3.00
C GLY A 258 -28.14 -0.22 -1.71
N VAL A 259 -26.81 -0.24 -1.79
CA VAL A 259 -26.00 -0.70 -0.67
C VAL A 259 -25.72 0.46 0.28
N PHE A 260 -26.34 0.36 1.46
CA PHE A 260 -26.02 1.07 2.70
C PHE A 260 -26.57 2.50 2.83
N TYR A 261 -27.90 2.65 2.79
CA TYR A 261 -28.58 3.64 3.62
C TYR A 261 -29.33 2.92 4.74
N GLU A 262 -28.67 2.73 5.88
CA GLU A 262 -29.23 2.69 7.25
C GLU A 262 -28.10 2.49 8.28
#